data_AF-A0A358XPS4-F1
#
_entry.id   AF-A0A358XPS4-F1
#
_cell.length_a   1.000
_cell.length_b   1.000
_cell.length_c   1.000
_cell.angle_alpha   90.00
_cell.angle_beta   90.00
_cell.angle_gamma   90.00
#
_symmetry.space_group_name_H-M   'P 1'
#
loop_
_entity.id
_entity.type
_entity.pdbx_description
1 polymer ?
#
loop_
_entity_poly.entity_id
_entity_poly.type
_entity_poly.pdbx_seq_one_letter_code
_entity_poly.pdbx_strand_id
1 'polypeptide(L)'
;MKKNGQYYMMYSANYFAGANYAVGYGTATAPLGSYEKSPANPIIEKNTHSGGVISGTGHNSLFSDREGKLRCVYHGRTIKTGDKRMVFISDVFFNENGQLHIVTD
;
A
#
# COMPACT_ATOMS: atom_id res chain seq x y z
N MET A 1 -11.32 0.68 -4.57
CA MET A 1 -11.94 -0.64 -4.88
C MET A 1 -13.18 -0.82 -4.00
N LYS A 2 -14.13 -1.69 -4.38
CA LYS A 2 -15.29 -2.06 -3.54
C LYS A 2 -15.26 -3.55 -3.23
N LYS A 3 -15.46 -3.94 -1.97
CA LYS A 3 -15.54 -5.35 -1.54
C LYS A 3 -16.51 -5.45 -0.36
N ASN A 4 -17.43 -6.42 -0.39
CA ASN A 4 -18.40 -6.69 0.69
C ASN A 4 -19.16 -5.44 1.18
N GLY A 5 -19.61 -4.59 0.26
CA GLY A 5 -20.33 -3.35 0.60
C GLY A 5 -19.45 -2.19 1.07
N GLN A 6 -18.16 -2.41 1.31
CA GLN A 6 -17.21 -1.39 1.73
C GLN A 6 -16.39 -0.85 0.55
N TYR A 7 -16.18 0.47 0.52
CA TYR A 7 -15.23 1.14 -0.37
C TYR A 7 -13.90 1.31 0.33
N TYR A 8 -12.82 0.91 -0.33
CA TYR A 8 -11.45 1.07 0.14
C TYR A 8 -10.77 2.11 -0.75
N MET A 9 -10.29 3.18 -0.11
CA MET A 9 -9.47 4.21 -0.72
C MET A 9 -8.07 4.12 -0.15
N MET A 10 -7.13 3.67 -0.98
CA MET A 10 -5.70 3.71 -0.64
C MET A 10 -5.16 5.09 -0.96
N TYR A 11 -4.22 5.55 -0.15
CA TYR A 11 -3.57 6.85 -0.31
C TYR A 11 -2.11 6.74 0.09
N SER A 12 -1.28 7.64 -0.43
CA SER A 12 0.09 7.79 0.05
C SER A 12 0.24 9.08 0.84
N ALA A 13 1.09 9.06 1.86
CA ALA A 13 1.37 10.19 2.73
C ALA A 13 2.88 10.39 2.90
N ASN A 14 3.24 11.56 3.43
CA ASN A 14 4.61 12.09 3.55
C ASN A 14 5.21 12.59 2.22
N TYR A 15 6.41 13.18 2.29
CA TYR A 15 7.11 13.72 1.13
C TYR A 15 7.62 12.60 0.21
N PHE A 16 7.27 12.66 -1.08
CA PHE A 16 7.54 11.59 -2.06
C PHE A 16 9.04 11.28 -2.28
N ALA A 17 9.93 12.24 -2.01
CA ALA A 17 11.37 12.02 -2.10
C ALA A 17 11.98 11.52 -0.78
N GLY A 18 11.21 11.49 0.31
CA GLY A 18 11.67 11.04 1.62
C GLY A 18 11.57 9.52 1.79
N ALA A 19 12.46 8.97 2.62
CA ALA A 19 12.48 7.55 2.97
C ALA A 19 11.20 7.06 3.67
N ASN A 20 10.45 7.97 4.30
CA ASN A 20 9.21 7.68 5.03
C ASN A 20 7.95 7.82 4.17
N TYR A 21 8.06 7.99 2.85
CA TYR A 21 6.88 7.88 1.98
C TYR A 21 6.24 6.51 2.18
N ALA A 22 4.92 6.50 2.40
CA ALA A 22 4.20 5.31 2.85
C ALA A 22 2.77 5.29 2.30
N VAL A 23 2.16 4.10 2.26
CA VAL A 23 0.78 3.87 1.85
C VAL A 23 -0.08 3.54 3.05
N GLY A 24 -1.25 4.17 3.13
CA GLY A 24 -2.33 3.78 4.01
C GLY A 24 -3.62 3.57 3.22
N TYR A 25 -4.69 3.22 3.92
CA TYR A 25 -6.03 3.22 3.37
C TYR A 25 -7.08 3.66 4.40
N GLY A 26 -8.21 4.11 3.89
CA GLY A 26 -9.43 4.28 4.65
C GLY A 26 -10.60 3.58 4.01
N THR A 27 -11.68 3.42 4.77
CA THR A 27 -12.89 2.74 4.33
C THR A 27 -14.15 3.59 4.52
N ALA A 28 -15.08 3.52 3.57
CA ALA A 28 -16.41 4.17 3.63
C ALA A 28 -17.51 3.26 3.09
N THR A 29 -18.77 3.46 3.51
CA THR A 29 -19.94 2.70 3.02
C THR A 29 -20.51 3.27 1.72
N ALA A 30 -20.08 4.47 1.32
CA ALA A 30 -20.43 5.12 0.06
C ALA A 30 -19.18 5.67 -0.63
N PRO A 31 -19.14 5.76 -1.98
CA PRO A 31 -17.97 6.24 -2.71
C PRO A 31 -17.51 7.64 -2.29
N LEU A 32 -18.47 8.54 -2.03
CA LEU A 32 -18.26 9.92 -1.59
C LEU A 32 -18.60 10.12 -0.10
N GLY A 33 -18.56 9.04 0.69
CA GLY A 33 -18.84 9.08 2.12
C GLY A 33 -17.65 9.51 2.96
N SER A 34 -17.84 9.53 4.27
CA SER A 34 -16.76 9.70 5.25
C SER A 34 -15.89 8.46 5.28
N TYR A 35 -14.59 8.63 5.03
CA TYR A 35 -13.61 7.56 5.10
C TYR A 35 -12.94 7.54 6.47
N GLU A 36 -13.03 6.41 7.16
CA GLU A 36 -12.27 6.16 8.38
C GLU A 36 -10.92 5.53 8.05
N LYS A 37 -9.84 6.06 8.62
CA LYS A 37 -8.49 5.51 8.41
C LYS A 37 -8.39 4.15 9.10
N SER A 38 -7.79 3.19 8.41
CA SER A 38 -7.49 1.90 9.01
C SER A 38 -6.51 2.06 10.20
N PRO A 39 -6.75 1.35 11.33
CA PRO A 39 -5.79 1.28 12.42
C PRO A 39 -4.51 0.52 12.04
N ALA A 40 -4.53 -0.20 10.91
CA ALA A 40 -3.40 -0.95 10.38
C ALA A 40 -2.41 -0.10 9.59
N ASN A 41 -2.68 1.20 9.41
CA ASN A 41 -1.82 2.07 8.62
C ASN A 41 -0.48 2.34 9.35
N PRO A 42 0.64 2.45 8.62
CA PRO A 42 0.77 2.24 7.17
C PRO A 42 0.75 0.74 6.78
N ILE A 43 0.26 0.46 5.58
CA ILE A 43 0.22 -0.90 5.00
C ILE A 43 1.35 -1.18 4.01
N ILE A 44 2.06 -0.14 3.56
CA ILE A 44 3.33 -0.24 2.84
C ILE A 44 4.21 0.87 3.37
N GLU A 45 5.36 0.52 3.92
CA GLU A 45 6.36 1.48 4.39
C GLU A 45 7.78 0.94 4.17
N LYS A 46 8.78 1.74 4.56
CA LYS A 46 10.18 1.31 4.53
C LYS A 46 10.38 0.10 5.44
N ASN A 47 11.21 -0.86 5.04
CA ASN A 47 11.60 -2.00 5.88
C ASN A 47 13.02 -1.83 6.46
N THR A 48 13.69 -0.69 6.21
CA THR A 48 15.06 -0.43 6.68
C THR A 48 15.20 -0.44 8.19
N HIS A 49 14.12 -0.23 8.95
CA HIS A 49 14.13 -0.34 10.42
C HIS A 49 14.21 -1.79 10.90
N SER A 50 13.87 -2.76 10.06
CA SER A 50 13.91 -4.20 10.35
C SER A 50 15.07 -4.91 9.62
N GLY A 51 16.08 -4.15 9.17
CA GLY A 51 17.24 -4.69 8.45
C GLY A 51 17.02 -4.91 6.95
N GLY A 52 15.87 -4.53 6.41
CA GLY A 52 15.63 -4.52 4.97
C GLY A 52 16.32 -3.36 4.25
N VAL A 53 16.12 -3.28 2.93
CA VAL A 53 16.81 -2.30 2.06
C VAL A 53 15.88 -1.32 1.35
N ILE A 54 14.56 -1.43 1.55
CA ILE A 54 13.52 -0.71 0.80
C ILE A 54 13.06 0.53 1.58
N SER A 55 12.92 1.66 0.90
CA SER A 55 12.42 2.91 1.46
C SER A 55 11.58 3.73 0.47
N GLY A 56 10.88 4.75 0.99
CA GLY A 56 10.15 5.72 0.18
C GLY A 56 9.07 5.09 -0.70
N THR A 57 8.31 4.15 -0.13
CA THR A 57 7.31 3.34 -0.82
C THR A 57 5.98 4.06 -0.96
N GLY A 58 5.44 4.17 -2.18
CA GLY A 58 4.09 4.72 -2.34
C GLY A 58 3.63 4.90 -3.78
N HIS A 59 2.62 5.75 -3.96
CA HIS A 59 1.88 5.97 -5.20
C HIS A 59 1.45 4.64 -5.81
N ASN A 60 0.58 3.93 -5.10
CA ASN A 60 0.22 2.57 -5.45
C ASN A 60 -1.03 2.50 -6.34
N SER A 61 -1.21 1.37 -7.00
CA SER A 61 -2.44 0.97 -7.66
C SER A 61 -2.72 -0.51 -7.40
N LEU A 62 -4.00 -0.88 -7.40
CA LEU A 62 -4.43 -2.27 -7.28
C LEU A 62 -4.83 -2.82 -8.65
N PHE A 63 -4.49 -4.07 -8.90
CA PHE A 63 -4.90 -4.78 -10.11
C PHE A 63 -5.09 -6.27 -9.84
N SER A 64 -5.89 -6.94 -10.67
CA SER A 64 -5.98 -8.40 -10.68
C SER A 64 -5.02 -8.95 -11.72
N ASP A 65 -4.21 -9.95 -11.34
CA ASP A 65 -3.35 -10.65 -12.29
C ASP A 65 -4.14 -11.66 -13.13
N ARG A 66 -3.44 -12.43 -13.97
CA ARG A 66 -4.04 -13.43 -14.87
C ARG A 66 -4.71 -14.60 -14.14
N GLU A 67 -4.34 -14.85 -12.89
CA GLU A 67 -4.92 -15.88 -12.03
C GLU A 67 -6.08 -15.30 -11.18
N GLY A 68 -6.42 -14.02 -11.36
CA GLY A 68 -7.43 -13.32 -10.58
C GLY A 68 -6.96 -12.91 -9.17
N LYS A 69 -5.68 -13.09 -8.84
CA LYS A 69 -5.14 -12.67 -7.53
C LYS A 69 -4.99 -11.15 -7.52
N LEU A 70 -5.41 -10.54 -6.41
CA LEU A 70 -5.28 -9.11 -6.21
C LEU A 70 -3.83 -8.78 -5.86
N ARG A 71 -3.24 -7.86 -6.62
CA ARG A 71 -1.87 -7.37 -6.46
C ARG A 71 -1.88 -5.87 -6.27
N CYS A 72 -0.83 -5.37 -5.62
CA CYS A 72 -0.56 -3.94 -5.46
C CYS A 72 0.76 -3.61 -6.16
N VAL A 73 0.71 -2.73 -7.16
CA VAL A 73 1.90 -2.12 -7.75
C VAL A 73 2.18 -0.79 -7.08
N TYR A 74 3.44 -0.53 -6.75
CA TYR A 74 3.88 0.72 -6.14
C TYR A 74 5.33 1.00 -6.48
N HIS A 75 5.80 2.22 -6.25
CA HIS A 75 7.22 2.51 -6.37
C HIS A 75 7.90 2.55 -4.99
N GLY A 76 9.20 2.37 -4.98
CA GLY A 76 10.06 2.58 -3.82
C GLY A 76 11.50 2.83 -4.25
N ARG A 77 12.42 2.83 -3.30
CA ARG A 77 13.88 2.92 -3.50
C ARG A 77 14.54 1.80 -2.73
N THR A 78 15.76 1.45 -3.13
CA THR A 78 16.64 0.57 -2.37
C THR A 78 17.90 1.31 -1.97
N ILE A 79 18.60 0.83 -0.93
CA ILE A 79 19.94 1.33 -0.58
C ILE A 79 20.85 1.42 -1.82
N LYS A 80 20.80 0.41 -2.70
CA LYS A 80 21.61 0.32 -3.92
C LYS A 80 21.21 1.33 -5.00
N THR A 81 19.92 1.68 -5.08
CA THR A 81 19.41 2.54 -6.16
C THR A 81 19.47 4.02 -5.82
N GLY A 82 19.70 4.38 -4.55
CA GLY A 82 19.68 5.76 -4.07
C GLY A 82 18.35 6.42 -4.41
N ASP A 83 18.37 7.54 -5.11
CA ASP A 83 17.17 8.30 -5.45
C ASP A 83 16.34 7.71 -6.60
N LYS A 84 16.88 6.72 -7.33
CA LYS A 84 16.16 6.07 -8.43
C LYS A 84 14.99 5.25 -7.90
N ARG A 85 13.79 5.56 -8.39
CA ARG A 85 12.56 4.81 -8.08
C ARG A 85 12.53 3.50 -8.86
N MET A 86 12.19 2.43 -8.16
CA MET A 86 11.95 1.10 -8.71
C MET A 86 10.48 0.73 -8.52
N VAL A 87 9.95 -0.10 -9.43
CA VAL A 87 8.60 -0.65 -9.32
C VAL A 87 8.64 -1.96 -8.56
N PHE A 88 7.70 -2.12 -7.63
CA PHE A 88 7.46 -3.33 -6.84
C PHE A 88 6.02 -3.79 -7.07
N ILE A 89 5.80 -5.10 -6.93
CA ILE A 89 4.47 -5.72 -6.96
C ILE A 89 4.39 -6.66 -5.76
N SER A 90 3.34 -6.50 -4.96
CA SER A 90 3.10 -7.28 -3.75
C SER A 90 1.69 -7.86 -3.73
N ASP A 91 1.51 -8.87 -2.89
CA ASP A 91 0.25 -9.58 -2.74
C ASP A 91 -0.68 -8.84 -1.78
N VAL A 92 -1.97 -8.85 -2.11
CA VAL A 92 -3.00 -8.19 -1.33
C VAL A 92 -3.95 -9.22 -0.75
N PHE A 93 -4.08 -9.21 0.57
CA PHE A 93 -4.95 -10.10 1.31
C PHE A 93 -5.99 -9.30 2.10
N PHE A 94 -7.11 -9.95 2.40
CA PHE A 94 -8.10 -9.46 3.34
C PHE A 94 -8.28 -10.50 4.44
N ASN A 95 -8.26 -10.08 5.70
CA ASN A 95 -8.66 -10.95 6.79
C ASN A 95 -10.21 -11.03 6.90
N GLU A 96 -10.70 -11.86 7.82
CA GLU A 96 -12.14 -12.08 8.04
C GLU A 96 -12.91 -10.79 8.39
N ASN A 97 -12.23 -9.84 9.04
CA ASN A 97 -12.80 -8.53 9.40
C ASN A 97 -12.75 -7.51 8.25
N GLY A 98 -12.29 -7.90 7.06
CA GLY A 98 -12.16 -7.01 5.91
C GLY A 98 -10.98 -6.03 6.00
N GLN A 99 -10.01 -6.25 6.90
CA GLN A 99 -8.79 -5.47 6.95
C GLN A 99 -7.88 -5.86 5.79
N LEU A 100 -7.40 -4.87 5.04
CA LEU A 100 -6.51 -5.04 3.90
C LEU A 100 -5.07 -5.13 4.40
N HIS A 101 -4.34 -6.14 3.93
CA HIS A 101 -2.92 -6.37 4.21
C HIS A 101 -2.15 -6.52 2.92
N ILE A 102 -0.93 -5.97 2.88
CA ILE A 102 0.01 -6.14 1.76
C ILE A 102 1.25 -6.83 2.28
N VAL A 103 1.67 -7.90 1.61
CA VAL A 103 2.90 -8.61 1.97
C VAL A 103 4.06 -7.96 1.26
N THR A 104 4.85 -7.20 2.02
CA THR A 104 6.09 -6.59 1.57
C THR A 104 7.28 -7.38 2.10
N ASP A 105 8.33 -7.52 1.30
CA ASP A 105 9.60 -8.15 1.67
C ASP A 105 10.35 -7.39 2.77
#